data_AF-A0A3R9EV96-F1
#
_entry.id   AF-A0A3R9EV96-F1
#
_cell.length_a   1.000
_cell.length_b   1.000
_cell.length_c   1.000
_cell.angle_alpha   90.00
_cell.angle_beta   90.00
_cell.angle_gamma   90.00
#
_symmetry.space_group_name_H-M   'P 1'
#
loop_
_entity.id
_entity.type
_entity.pdbx_description
1 polymer ?
#
loop_
_entity_poly.entity_id
_entity_poly.type
_entity_poly.pdbx_seq_one_letter_code
_entity_poly.pdbx_strand_id
1 'polypeptide(L)'
;MKPAIIAIDGGNSKTEVLVVSEDGVVLGKSRGPGASPQNIGVAACVAALEDLVLEAFPGFGERPFAVHTSAYLAGLDFPREEEALHAALSARGWSDTLTVGNDTLALLRAGSAGVGVAVVCGAGINGAGVGPDGRVHRFPALGKISGDWGGGYRLGEEALWWAVRAEDGRGPRTALMPAVAAYFGKPTLLDVVQGLHFEEIDPASIHGLCPLLFEVAADGDEVAQDVVTRFVEEVSVFAAVILRELDLTEEAPEIVLGGGVLTGIGAPVIAEIEKRCLKVAPRAVVRVVDVNPVVGAALFGLDTLGAPEAAKTALKAATQRV
;
A
#
# COMPACT_ATOMS: atom_id res chain seq x y z
N MET A 1 1.61 -8.37 30.58
CA MET A 1 1.47 -7.00 30.06
C MET A 1 0.07 -6.86 29.49
N LYS A 2 -0.56 -5.69 29.61
CA LYS A 2 -1.92 -5.46 29.09
C LYS A 2 -1.85 -4.84 27.68
N PRO A 3 -2.75 -5.23 26.76
CA PRO A 3 -2.91 -4.53 25.49
C PRO A 3 -3.24 -3.05 25.72
N ALA A 4 -2.49 -2.17 25.04
CA ALA A 4 -2.76 -0.74 25.02
C ALA A 4 -3.31 -0.31 23.66
N ILE A 5 -2.77 -0.88 22.58
CA ILE A 5 -3.10 -0.52 21.21
C ILE A 5 -3.48 -1.76 20.41
N ILE A 6 -4.56 -1.66 19.64
CA ILE A 6 -4.87 -2.55 18.52
C ILE A 6 -4.60 -1.76 17.24
N ALA A 7 -3.55 -2.12 16.52
CA ALA A 7 -3.15 -1.48 15.28
C ALA A 7 -3.54 -2.33 14.09
N ILE A 8 -4.16 -1.73 13.09
CA ILE A 8 -4.67 -2.41 11.90
C ILE A 8 -4.16 -1.68 10.66
N ASP A 9 -3.58 -2.44 9.73
CA ASP A 9 -3.25 -2.01 8.37
C ASP A 9 -3.96 -2.94 7.38
N GLY A 10 -4.94 -2.41 6.65
CA GLY A 10 -5.78 -3.20 5.73
C GLY A 10 -5.67 -2.70 4.30
N GLY A 11 -5.01 -3.47 3.44
CA GLY A 11 -4.91 -3.18 2.01
C GLY A 11 -5.90 -3.98 1.16
N ASN A 12 -5.77 -3.83 -0.16
CA ASN A 12 -6.55 -4.61 -1.13
C ASN A 12 -6.21 -6.10 -1.11
N SER A 13 -4.96 -6.47 -0.81
CA SER A 13 -4.48 -7.87 -0.92
C SER A 13 -4.23 -8.55 0.42
N LYS A 14 -3.99 -7.79 1.49
CA LYS A 14 -3.67 -8.32 2.81
C LYS A 14 -4.13 -7.36 3.90
N THR A 15 -4.33 -7.91 5.10
CA THR A 15 -4.56 -7.14 6.32
C THR A 15 -3.64 -7.66 7.42
N GLU A 16 -3.03 -6.77 8.19
CA GLU A 16 -2.17 -7.11 9.34
C GLU A 16 -2.71 -6.41 10.59
N VAL A 17 -2.70 -7.14 11.71
CA VAL A 17 -3.07 -6.61 13.03
C VAL A 17 -1.90 -6.80 13.98
N LEU A 18 -1.57 -5.76 14.75
CA LEU A 18 -0.67 -5.82 15.89
C LEU A 18 -1.40 -5.44 17.17
N VAL A 19 -1.13 -6.19 18.23
CA VAL A 19 -1.54 -5.83 19.60
C VAL A 19 -0.29 -5.44 20.37
N VAL A 20 -0.26 -4.20 20.85
CA VAL A 20 0.95 -3.58 21.42
C VAL A 20 0.65 -3.03 22.81
N SER A 21 1.59 -3.18 23.74
CA SER A 21 1.52 -2.51 25.05
C SER A 21 1.98 -1.06 24.98
N GLU A 22 1.75 -0.29 26.05
CA GLU A 22 2.09 1.13 26.12
C GLU A 22 3.60 1.40 26.04
N ASP A 23 4.43 0.45 26.46
CA ASP A 23 5.90 0.47 26.36
C ASP A 23 6.42 -0.03 24.99
N GLY A 24 5.54 -0.26 24.02
CA GLY A 24 5.91 -0.60 22.64
C GLY A 24 6.22 -2.07 22.40
N VAL A 25 5.90 -2.97 23.34
CA VAL A 25 6.11 -4.42 23.16
C VAL A 25 4.95 -5.02 22.35
N VAL A 26 5.30 -5.77 21.31
CA VAL A 26 4.31 -6.54 20.53
C VAL A 26 3.86 -7.75 21.35
N LEU A 27 2.59 -7.74 21.77
CA LEU A 27 1.95 -8.81 22.53
C LEU A 27 1.35 -9.89 21.64
N GLY A 28 0.96 -9.52 20.42
CA GLY A 28 0.23 -10.36 19.51
C GLY A 28 0.21 -9.82 18.09
N LYS A 29 0.03 -10.72 17.12
CA LYS A 29 -0.07 -10.37 15.69
C LYS A 29 -0.92 -11.39 14.94
N SER A 30 -1.65 -10.92 13.93
CA SER A 30 -2.32 -11.77 12.95
C SER A 30 -2.19 -11.17 11.56
N ARG A 31 -2.43 -12.00 10.54
CA ARG A 31 -2.42 -11.57 9.14
C ARG A 31 -3.44 -12.37 8.34
N GLY A 32 -4.21 -11.67 7.53
CA GLY A 32 -5.25 -12.26 6.70
C GLY A 32 -5.33 -11.65 5.30
N PRO A 33 -6.37 -12.02 4.53
CA PRO A 33 -6.68 -11.43 3.23
C PRO A 33 -7.00 -9.92 3.35
N GLY A 34 -7.02 -9.23 2.20
CA GLY A 34 -7.37 -7.82 2.13
C GLY A 34 -8.80 -7.55 2.61
N ALA A 35 -8.97 -6.44 3.34
CA ALA A 35 -10.24 -6.06 3.97
C ALA A 35 -10.69 -4.65 3.57
N SER A 36 -10.31 -4.16 2.39
CA SER A 36 -10.73 -2.83 1.90
C SER A 36 -12.28 -2.72 1.87
N PRO A 37 -12.89 -1.81 2.65
CA PRO A 37 -14.35 -1.65 2.69
C PRO A 37 -14.92 -1.19 1.34
N GLN A 38 -14.11 -0.60 0.47
CA GLN A 38 -14.51 -0.25 -0.89
C GLN A 38 -14.76 -1.50 -1.76
N ASN A 39 -13.97 -2.56 -1.57
CA ASN A 39 -14.06 -3.78 -2.39
C ASN A 39 -15.08 -4.78 -1.82
N ILE A 40 -15.13 -4.95 -0.50
CA ILE A 40 -15.96 -5.98 0.15
C ILE A 40 -17.15 -5.41 0.95
N GLY A 41 -17.25 -4.09 1.06
CA GLY A 41 -18.26 -3.41 1.88
C GLY A 41 -17.87 -3.33 3.36
N VAL A 42 -18.40 -2.31 4.05
CA VAL A 42 -18.10 -2.03 5.47
C VAL A 42 -18.42 -3.22 6.38
N ALA A 43 -19.56 -3.90 6.18
CA ALA A 43 -19.97 -5.01 7.04
C ALA A 43 -19.00 -6.21 6.96
N ALA A 44 -18.58 -6.59 5.74
CA ALA A 44 -17.63 -7.69 5.55
C ALA A 44 -16.22 -7.31 6.03
N CYS A 45 -15.81 -6.05 5.81
CA CYS A 45 -14.58 -5.50 6.37
C CYS A 45 -14.54 -5.64 7.90
N VAL A 46 -15.57 -5.16 8.60
CA VAL A 46 -15.64 -5.24 10.07
C VAL A 46 -15.63 -6.68 10.57
N ALA A 47 -16.34 -7.60 9.89
CA ALA A 47 -16.32 -9.02 10.24
C ALA A 47 -14.92 -9.64 10.08
N ALA A 48 -14.24 -9.37 8.95
CA ALA A 48 -12.88 -9.85 8.72
C ALA A 48 -11.88 -9.27 9.74
N LEU A 49 -12.03 -8.00 10.09
CA LEU A 49 -11.18 -7.35 11.11
C LEU A 49 -11.44 -7.91 12.51
N GLU A 50 -12.68 -8.22 12.86
CA GLU A 50 -13.02 -8.86 14.14
C GLU A 50 -12.28 -10.18 14.31
N ASP A 51 -12.34 -11.05 13.30
CA ASP A 51 -11.66 -12.35 13.34
C ASP A 51 -10.15 -12.18 13.51
N LEU A 52 -9.54 -11.27 12.74
CA LEU A 52 -8.11 -10.98 12.82
C LEU A 52 -7.71 -10.36 14.16
N VAL A 53 -8.52 -9.48 14.74
CA VAL A 53 -8.25 -8.90 16.06
C VAL A 53 -8.26 -9.99 17.12
N LEU A 54 -9.28 -10.84 17.15
CA LEU A 54 -9.37 -11.94 18.12
C LEU A 54 -8.24 -12.97 17.95
N GLU A 55 -7.84 -13.26 16.71
CA GLU A 55 -6.70 -14.13 16.41
C GLU A 55 -5.38 -13.52 16.88
N ALA A 56 -5.20 -12.21 16.72
CA ALA A 56 -3.93 -11.54 17.03
C ALA A 56 -3.53 -11.71 18.49
N PHE A 57 -4.49 -11.75 19.41
CA PHE A 57 -4.24 -11.95 20.83
C PHE A 57 -5.34 -12.78 21.51
N PRO A 58 -5.19 -14.12 21.57
CA PRO A 58 -6.18 -15.01 22.19
C PRO A 58 -6.42 -14.76 23.69
N GLY A 59 -5.53 -14.01 24.33
CA GLY A 59 -5.61 -13.66 25.75
C GLY A 59 -6.52 -12.47 26.07
N PHE A 60 -7.29 -11.95 25.11
CA PHE A 60 -8.28 -10.92 25.39
C PHE A 60 -9.35 -11.41 26.38
N GLY A 61 -9.70 -10.53 27.32
CA GLY A 61 -10.77 -10.76 28.31
C GLY A 61 -12.09 -10.13 27.87
N GLU A 62 -12.79 -9.48 28.79
CA GLU A 62 -13.96 -8.66 28.45
C GLU A 62 -13.54 -7.36 27.76
N ARG A 63 -14.45 -6.79 26.96
CA ARG A 63 -14.24 -5.50 26.30
C ARG A 63 -14.37 -4.32 27.27
N PRO A 64 -13.64 -3.22 27.06
CA PRO A 64 -12.68 -3.00 25.97
C PRO A 64 -11.40 -3.84 26.15
N PHE A 65 -10.85 -4.31 25.03
CA PHE A 65 -9.64 -5.12 24.98
C PHE A 65 -8.37 -4.29 25.17
N ALA A 66 -8.36 -3.04 24.69
CA ALA A 66 -7.24 -2.13 24.69
C ALA A 66 -7.71 -0.68 24.96
N VAL A 67 -6.77 0.26 25.09
CA VAL A 67 -7.09 1.69 25.32
C VAL A 67 -7.45 2.38 24.00
N HIS A 68 -6.73 2.05 22.92
CA HIS A 68 -6.90 2.68 21.62
C HIS A 68 -6.83 1.69 20.47
N THR A 69 -7.69 1.88 19.46
CA THR A 69 -7.56 1.21 18.16
C THR A 69 -7.14 2.23 17.10
N SER A 70 -6.09 1.91 16.35
CA SER A 70 -5.67 2.69 15.19
C SER A 70 -5.82 1.83 13.93
N ALA A 71 -6.80 2.17 13.09
CA ALA A 71 -7.14 1.39 11.91
C ALA A 71 -6.91 2.20 10.63
N TYR A 72 -5.93 1.80 9.84
CA TYR A 72 -5.60 2.43 8.57
C TYR A 72 -5.88 1.48 7.41
N LEU A 73 -6.79 1.84 6.51
CA LEU A 73 -7.26 0.96 5.45
C LEU A 73 -7.26 1.64 4.08
N ALA A 74 -6.96 0.86 3.04
CA ALA A 74 -7.19 1.23 1.65
C ALA A 74 -8.70 1.41 1.40
N GLY A 75 -9.04 2.35 0.51
CA GLY A 75 -10.44 2.65 0.15
C GLY A 75 -11.15 3.57 1.15
N LEU A 76 -10.39 4.30 1.97
CA LEU A 76 -10.88 5.40 2.81
C LEU A 76 -10.37 6.72 2.23
N ASP A 77 -10.95 7.12 1.11
CA ASP A 77 -10.49 8.27 0.33
C ASP A 77 -11.38 9.51 0.56
N PHE A 78 -12.61 9.31 1.04
CA PHE A 78 -13.56 10.37 1.38
C PHE A 78 -14.00 10.36 2.84
N PRO A 79 -14.40 11.52 3.40
CA PRO A 79 -14.90 11.63 4.77
C PRO A 79 -16.06 10.66 5.08
N ARG A 80 -16.96 10.44 4.11
CA ARG A 80 -18.10 9.52 4.29
C ARG A 80 -17.67 8.07 4.51
N GLU A 81 -16.57 7.64 3.90
CA GLU A 81 -16.03 6.29 4.04
C GLU A 81 -15.37 6.12 5.41
N GLU A 82 -14.55 7.11 5.81
CA GLU A 82 -13.95 7.17 7.15
C GLU A 82 -15.03 7.17 8.25
N GLU A 83 -16.08 8.00 8.11
CA GLU A 83 -17.21 8.08 9.05
C GLU A 83 -17.97 6.75 9.16
N ALA A 84 -18.26 6.10 8.02
CA ALA A 84 -18.99 4.84 7.99
C ALA A 84 -18.21 3.72 8.67
N LEU A 85 -16.91 3.60 8.37
CA LEU A 85 -16.07 2.59 9.00
C LEU A 85 -15.82 2.91 10.48
N HIS A 86 -15.60 4.17 10.83
CA HIS A 86 -15.43 4.61 12.22
C HIS A 86 -16.65 4.24 13.07
N ALA A 87 -17.86 4.52 12.58
CA ALA A 87 -19.09 4.14 13.29
C ALA A 87 -19.22 2.62 13.48
N ALA A 88 -18.92 1.84 12.43
CA ALA A 88 -19.04 0.39 12.46
C ALA A 88 -18.00 -0.28 13.37
N LEU A 89 -16.76 0.21 13.38
CA LEU A 89 -15.70 -0.28 14.28
C LEU A 89 -15.92 0.17 15.73
N SER A 90 -16.40 1.40 15.95
CA SER A 90 -16.75 1.88 17.30
C SER A 90 -17.80 0.98 17.96
N ALA A 91 -18.78 0.50 17.18
CA ALA A 91 -19.81 -0.42 17.67
C ALA A 91 -19.27 -1.79 18.10
N ARG A 92 -18.04 -2.15 17.74
CA ARG A 92 -17.38 -3.37 18.24
C ARG A 92 -16.87 -3.19 19.67
N GLY A 93 -16.54 -1.98 20.10
CA GLY A 93 -16.05 -1.72 21.46
C GLY A 93 -14.72 -2.42 21.77
N TRP A 94 -13.83 -2.57 20.79
CA TRP A 94 -12.50 -3.15 21.02
C TRP A 94 -11.64 -2.29 21.94
N SER A 95 -11.83 -0.98 21.90
CA SER A 95 -11.03 -0.01 22.66
C SER A 95 -11.88 1.16 23.13
N ASP A 96 -11.39 1.91 24.11
CA ASP A 96 -12.05 3.13 24.60
C ASP A 96 -12.10 4.23 23.54
N THR A 97 -11.08 4.28 22.67
CA THR A 97 -10.94 5.27 21.61
C THR A 97 -10.55 4.62 20.28
N LEU A 98 -10.87 5.28 19.17
CA LEU A 98 -10.64 4.78 17.81
C LEU A 98 -10.15 5.92 16.91
N THR A 99 -9.16 5.63 16.08
CA THR A 99 -8.80 6.43 14.90
C THR A 99 -8.91 5.56 13.66
N VAL A 100 -9.51 6.13 12.61
CA VAL A 100 -9.64 5.52 11.29
C VAL A 100 -9.01 6.46 10.25
N GLY A 101 -8.29 5.91 9.28
CA GLY A 101 -7.72 6.70 8.19
C GLY A 101 -7.22 5.87 7.01
N ASN A 102 -6.73 6.53 5.97
CA ASN A 102 -6.19 5.88 4.77
C ASN A 102 -4.86 5.15 5.05
N ASP A 103 -4.63 3.99 4.43
CA ASP A 103 -3.42 3.16 4.60
C ASP A 103 -2.11 3.91 4.25
N THR A 104 -2.17 4.86 3.32
CA THR A 104 -1.03 5.74 2.97
C THR A 104 -0.43 6.46 4.17
N LEU A 105 -1.23 6.80 5.19
CA LEU A 105 -0.75 7.48 6.40
C LEU A 105 0.03 6.53 7.30
N ALA A 106 -0.44 5.29 7.44
CA ALA A 106 0.28 4.26 8.17
C ALA A 106 1.62 3.96 7.50
N LEU A 107 1.67 3.91 6.15
CA LEU A 107 2.95 3.83 5.44
C LEU A 107 3.86 5.02 5.77
N LEU A 108 3.35 6.25 5.69
CA LEU A 108 4.12 7.46 6.00
C LEU A 108 4.74 7.37 7.39
N ARG A 109 3.93 7.05 8.41
CA ARG A 109 4.39 6.97 9.80
C ARG A 109 5.36 5.84 10.06
N ALA A 110 5.22 4.72 9.35
CA ALA A 110 6.16 3.61 9.43
C ALA A 110 7.56 4.03 8.94
N GLY A 111 7.62 4.72 7.80
CA GLY A 111 8.88 5.12 7.15
C GLY A 111 9.45 6.47 7.57
N SER A 112 8.73 7.28 8.37
CA SER A 112 9.15 8.63 8.76
C SER A 112 8.76 8.98 10.21
N ALA A 113 8.97 10.25 10.60
CA ALA A 113 8.43 10.82 11.83
C ALA A 113 6.91 11.13 11.76
N GLY A 114 6.24 10.86 10.63
CA GLY A 114 4.83 11.19 10.40
C GLY A 114 4.63 12.49 9.60
N VAL A 115 5.72 13.09 9.11
CA VAL A 115 5.74 14.29 8.25
C VAL A 115 6.54 13.93 7.00
N GLY A 116 6.05 14.36 5.84
CA GLY A 116 6.65 14.07 4.53
C GLY A 116 5.62 13.53 3.56
N VAL A 117 6.09 12.67 2.65
CA VAL A 117 5.32 12.14 1.53
C VAL A 117 5.34 10.63 1.58
N ALA A 118 4.20 9.99 1.31
CA ALA A 118 4.10 8.57 1.08
C ALA A 118 3.47 8.30 -0.29
N VAL A 119 4.07 7.37 -1.04
CA VAL A 119 3.46 6.80 -2.25
C VAL A 119 3.38 5.28 -2.08
N VAL A 120 2.16 4.77 -2.07
CA VAL A 120 1.85 3.34 -1.97
C VAL A 120 1.57 2.81 -3.36
N CYS A 121 2.25 1.75 -3.79
CA CYS A 121 1.88 0.98 -4.98
C CYS A 121 1.83 -0.51 -4.63
N GLY A 122 0.62 -0.99 -4.35
CA GLY A 122 0.28 -2.39 -4.13
C GLY A 122 -0.56 -2.90 -5.29
N ALA A 123 -1.76 -3.42 -5.00
CA ALA A 123 -2.72 -3.79 -6.04
C ALA A 123 -3.17 -2.56 -6.87
N GLY A 124 -3.41 -1.43 -6.19
CA GLY A 124 -3.57 -0.10 -6.78
C GLY A 124 -2.39 0.81 -6.44
N ILE A 125 -2.54 2.10 -6.74
CA ILE A 125 -1.58 3.16 -6.39
C ILE A 125 -2.29 4.29 -5.66
N ASN A 126 -1.64 4.89 -4.66
CA ASN A 126 -2.13 6.09 -3.97
C ASN A 126 -0.94 6.91 -3.42
N GLY A 127 -1.18 8.17 -3.09
CA GLY A 127 -0.24 9.05 -2.41
C GLY A 127 -0.89 9.94 -1.37
N ALA A 128 -0.15 10.23 -0.31
CA ALA A 128 -0.54 11.19 0.72
C ALA A 128 0.69 11.89 1.29
N GLY A 129 0.49 13.08 1.86
CA GLY A 129 1.53 13.74 2.64
C GLY A 129 0.97 14.51 3.82
N VAL A 130 1.87 14.76 4.76
CA VAL A 130 1.61 15.53 5.98
C VAL A 130 2.72 16.57 6.12
N GLY A 131 2.34 17.84 6.20
CA GLY A 131 3.27 18.96 6.41
C GLY A 131 3.63 19.12 7.91
N PRO A 132 4.72 19.84 8.23
CA PRO A 132 5.11 20.14 9.62
C PRO A 132 4.05 20.91 10.41
N ASP A 133 3.17 21.64 9.71
CA ASP A 133 2.04 22.38 10.25
C ASP A 133 0.77 21.52 10.43
N GLY A 134 0.85 20.22 10.11
CA GLY A 134 -0.26 19.28 10.19
C GLY A 134 -1.22 19.32 9.00
N ARG A 135 -0.96 20.15 7.96
CA ARG A 135 -1.74 20.07 6.72
C ARG A 135 -1.56 18.71 6.06
N VAL A 136 -2.64 18.19 5.51
CA VAL A 136 -2.66 16.89 4.85
C VAL A 136 -3.09 17.08 3.39
N HIS A 137 -2.33 16.50 2.47
CA HIS A 137 -2.72 16.40 1.07
C HIS A 137 -2.86 14.92 0.70
N ARG A 138 -3.97 14.57 0.04
CA ARG A 138 -4.29 13.19 -0.38
C ARG A 138 -4.95 13.22 -1.75
N PHE A 139 -4.90 12.10 -2.44
CA PHE A 139 -5.66 11.86 -3.67
C PHE A 139 -6.75 10.81 -3.40
N PRO A 140 -7.89 10.90 -4.11
CA PRO A 140 -8.78 9.75 -4.20
C PRO A 140 -8.10 8.64 -5.01
N ALA A 141 -8.14 7.39 -4.53
CA ALA A 141 -7.53 6.24 -5.20
C ALA A 141 -8.58 5.27 -5.76
N LEU A 142 -9.46 5.80 -6.61
CA LEU A 142 -10.61 5.10 -7.20
C LEU A 142 -10.31 4.51 -8.59
N GLY A 143 -9.04 4.41 -8.96
CA GLY A 143 -8.62 3.91 -10.26
C GLY A 143 -8.86 4.93 -11.38
N LYS A 144 -9.30 4.45 -12.54
CA LYS A 144 -9.44 5.28 -13.74
C LYS A 144 -10.41 6.47 -13.57
N ILE A 145 -11.36 6.40 -12.64
CA ILE A 145 -12.34 7.47 -12.40
C ILE A 145 -11.66 8.70 -11.75
N SER A 146 -10.75 8.48 -10.80
CA SER A 146 -9.90 9.51 -10.19
C SER A 146 -8.67 9.86 -11.03
N GLY A 147 -8.38 9.06 -12.06
CA GLY A 147 -7.24 9.26 -12.96
C GLY A 147 -6.00 8.46 -12.57
N ASP A 148 -6.12 7.52 -11.64
CA ASP A 148 -4.97 6.74 -11.18
C ASP A 148 -4.45 5.81 -12.27
N TRP A 149 -3.13 5.84 -12.48
CA TRP A 149 -2.43 4.91 -13.34
C TRP A 149 -1.25 4.31 -12.59
N GLY A 150 -1.19 2.98 -12.54
CA GLY A 150 -0.23 2.23 -11.74
C GLY A 150 -0.94 1.20 -10.85
N GLY A 151 -0.21 0.63 -9.90
CA GLY A 151 -0.67 -0.55 -9.16
C GLY A 151 -0.41 -1.83 -9.95
N GLY A 152 -0.22 -2.92 -9.22
CA GLY A 152 0.13 -4.22 -9.80
C GLY A 152 -0.95 -4.79 -10.71
N TYR A 153 -2.24 -4.50 -10.46
CA TYR A 153 -3.29 -4.88 -11.41
C TYR A 153 -3.10 -4.16 -12.74
N ARG A 154 -2.93 -2.84 -12.73
CA ARG A 154 -2.78 -2.07 -13.97
C ARG A 154 -1.51 -2.44 -14.73
N LEU A 155 -0.40 -2.63 -14.02
CA LEU A 155 0.86 -3.04 -14.64
C LEU A 155 0.75 -4.44 -15.26
N GLY A 156 0.04 -5.37 -14.60
CA GLY A 156 -0.26 -6.68 -15.17
C GLY A 156 -1.15 -6.59 -16.42
N GLU A 157 -2.17 -5.72 -16.41
CA GLU A 157 -3.01 -5.44 -17.58
C GLU A 157 -2.19 -4.89 -18.75
N GLU A 158 -1.25 -3.95 -18.50
CA GLU A 158 -0.38 -3.40 -19.55
C GLU A 158 0.54 -4.49 -20.14
N ALA A 159 1.08 -5.38 -19.31
CA ALA A 159 1.88 -6.52 -19.76
C ALA A 159 1.09 -7.42 -20.72
N LEU A 160 -0.13 -7.82 -20.33
CA LEU A 160 -1.03 -8.62 -21.17
C LEU A 160 -1.43 -7.86 -22.44
N TRP A 161 -1.76 -6.57 -22.32
CA TRP A 161 -2.18 -5.72 -23.42
C TRP A 161 -1.12 -5.63 -24.52
N TRP A 162 0.13 -5.34 -24.16
CA TRP A 162 1.23 -5.26 -25.11
C TRP A 162 1.60 -6.61 -25.70
N ALA A 163 1.58 -7.67 -24.89
CA ALA A 163 1.78 -9.03 -25.35
C ALA A 163 0.78 -9.42 -26.46
N VAL A 164 -0.53 -9.22 -26.21
CA VAL A 164 -1.59 -9.58 -27.17
C VAL A 164 -1.46 -8.79 -28.47
N ARG A 165 -1.17 -7.48 -28.38
CA ARG A 165 -0.97 -6.63 -29.56
C ARG A 165 0.26 -7.03 -30.38
N ALA A 166 1.29 -7.56 -29.73
CA ALA A 166 2.47 -8.05 -30.43
C ALA A 166 2.16 -9.35 -31.21
N GLU A 167 1.36 -10.25 -30.64
CA GLU A 167 0.94 -11.49 -31.30
C GLU A 167 0.06 -11.23 -32.53
N ASP A 168 -0.90 -10.30 -32.42
CA ASP A 168 -1.85 -10.01 -33.51
C ASP A 168 -1.37 -8.92 -34.50
N GLY A 169 -0.17 -8.36 -34.29
CA GLY A 169 0.47 -7.39 -35.18
C GLY A 169 -0.03 -5.94 -35.04
N ARG A 170 -0.87 -5.62 -34.05
CA ARG A 170 -1.28 -4.23 -33.74
C ARG A 170 -0.22 -3.46 -32.94
N GLY A 171 0.77 -4.14 -32.39
CA GLY A 171 1.86 -3.58 -31.60
C GLY A 171 3.24 -4.00 -32.11
N PRO A 172 4.31 -3.38 -31.58
CA PRO A 172 5.68 -3.80 -31.85
C PRO A 172 5.94 -5.22 -31.30
N ARG A 173 7.00 -5.87 -31.79
CA ARG A 173 7.48 -7.13 -31.20
C ARG A 173 8.00 -6.85 -29.78
N THR A 174 7.68 -7.74 -28.84
CA THR A 174 8.15 -7.66 -27.44
C THR A 174 8.32 -9.06 -26.87
N ALA A 175 9.29 -9.20 -25.97
CA ALA A 175 9.51 -10.40 -25.15
C ALA A 175 8.35 -10.68 -24.19
N LEU A 176 7.46 -9.71 -23.94
CA LEU A 176 6.21 -9.93 -23.18
C LEU A 176 5.33 -11.00 -23.84
N MET A 177 5.36 -11.13 -25.16
CA MET A 177 4.51 -12.09 -25.89
C MET A 177 4.75 -13.55 -25.44
N PRO A 178 5.96 -14.13 -25.61
CA PRO A 178 6.22 -15.49 -25.15
C PRO A 178 6.19 -15.60 -23.62
N ALA A 179 6.57 -14.54 -22.88
CA ALA A 179 6.60 -14.55 -21.43
C ALA A 179 5.20 -14.69 -20.81
N VAL A 180 4.22 -13.92 -21.30
CA VAL A 180 2.83 -13.97 -20.82
C VAL A 180 2.17 -15.30 -21.16
N ALA A 181 2.37 -15.82 -22.38
CA ALA A 181 1.85 -17.14 -22.77
C ALA A 181 2.39 -18.24 -21.84
N ALA A 182 3.69 -18.22 -21.55
CA ALA A 182 4.34 -19.15 -20.64
C ALA A 182 3.81 -19.04 -19.20
N TYR A 183 3.60 -17.81 -18.69
CA TYR A 183 3.03 -17.59 -17.36
C TYR A 183 1.68 -18.29 -17.16
N PHE A 184 0.81 -18.24 -18.17
CA PHE A 184 -0.49 -18.93 -18.14
C PHE A 184 -0.44 -20.40 -18.57
N GLY A 185 0.72 -20.92 -18.98
CA GLY A 185 0.86 -22.28 -19.50
C GLY A 185 0.03 -22.51 -20.78
N LYS A 186 -0.15 -21.47 -21.60
CA LYS A 186 -0.93 -21.51 -22.84
C LYS A 186 0.00 -21.42 -24.06
N PRO A 187 -0.36 -22.07 -25.20
CA PRO A 187 0.51 -22.06 -26.38
C PRO A 187 0.46 -20.73 -27.15
N THR A 188 -0.67 -20.00 -27.08
CA THR A 188 -0.83 -18.67 -27.69
C THR A 188 -1.49 -17.69 -26.74
N LEU A 189 -1.37 -16.40 -26.99
CA LEU A 189 -2.11 -15.38 -26.24
C LEU A 189 -3.58 -15.36 -26.61
N LEU A 190 -3.96 -15.79 -27.81
CA LEU A 190 -5.36 -16.04 -28.14
C LEU A 190 -6.00 -17.05 -27.18
N ASP A 191 -5.29 -18.12 -26.79
CA ASP A 191 -5.79 -19.08 -25.79
C ASP A 191 -5.88 -18.46 -24.39
N VAL A 192 -4.96 -17.56 -24.03
CA VAL A 192 -5.04 -16.79 -22.78
C VAL A 192 -6.27 -15.90 -22.78
N VAL A 193 -6.50 -15.15 -23.86
CA VAL A 193 -7.65 -14.24 -24.00
C VAL A 193 -8.97 -15.01 -23.98
N GLN A 194 -9.06 -16.15 -24.67
CA GLN A 194 -10.26 -17.01 -24.61
C GLN A 194 -10.49 -17.54 -23.20
N GLY A 195 -9.44 -18.02 -22.52
CA GLY A 195 -9.55 -18.51 -21.15
C GLY A 195 -10.01 -17.43 -20.17
N LEU A 196 -9.51 -16.20 -20.30
CA LEU A 196 -9.99 -15.06 -19.51
C LEU A 196 -11.43 -14.67 -19.87
N HIS A 197 -11.79 -14.67 -21.15
CA HIS A 197 -13.12 -14.28 -21.63
C HIS A 197 -14.21 -15.26 -21.19
N PHE A 198 -13.92 -16.57 -21.22
CA PHE A 198 -14.83 -17.63 -20.79
C PHE A 198 -14.67 -18.00 -19.31
N GLU A 199 -13.92 -17.21 -18.54
CA GLU A 199 -13.71 -17.39 -17.09
C GLU A 199 -13.08 -18.75 -16.71
N GLU A 200 -12.34 -19.36 -17.64
CA GLU A 200 -11.52 -20.57 -17.40
C GLU A 200 -10.18 -20.23 -16.73
N ILE A 201 -9.75 -18.97 -16.84
CA ILE A 201 -8.61 -18.40 -16.12
C ILE A 201 -9.16 -17.33 -15.17
N ASP A 202 -8.79 -17.42 -13.90
CA ASP A 202 -9.15 -16.42 -12.90
C ASP A 202 -8.55 -15.04 -13.29
N PRO A 203 -9.36 -14.00 -13.53
CA PRO A 203 -8.86 -12.66 -13.86
C PRO A 203 -7.91 -12.08 -12.81
N ALA A 204 -8.02 -12.49 -11.54
CA ALA A 204 -7.11 -12.03 -10.49
C ALA A 204 -5.64 -12.45 -10.74
N SER A 205 -5.42 -13.51 -11.52
CA SER A 205 -4.07 -13.97 -11.89
C SER A 205 -3.31 -13.00 -12.80
N ILE A 206 -3.98 -12.04 -13.45
CA ILE A 206 -3.34 -10.96 -14.24
C ILE A 206 -2.40 -10.14 -13.35
N HIS A 207 -2.71 -9.99 -12.07
CA HIS A 207 -1.85 -9.28 -11.11
C HIS A 207 -0.42 -9.85 -11.06
N GLY A 208 -0.27 -11.18 -11.22
CA GLY A 208 1.04 -11.84 -11.20
C GLY A 208 1.89 -11.59 -12.46
N LEU A 209 1.36 -10.93 -13.48
CA LEU A 209 2.15 -10.42 -14.61
C LEU A 209 2.94 -9.15 -14.25
N CYS A 210 2.62 -8.49 -13.13
CA CYS A 210 3.34 -7.28 -12.72
C CYS A 210 4.84 -7.52 -12.48
N PRO A 211 5.29 -8.52 -11.70
CA PRO A 211 6.72 -8.84 -11.60
C PRO A 211 7.35 -9.20 -12.95
N LEU A 212 6.65 -9.98 -13.77
CA LEU A 212 7.09 -10.39 -15.11
C LEU A 212 7.38 -9.19 -16.02
N LEU A 213 6.55 -8.15 -15.95
CA LEU A 213 6.77 -6.90 -16.69
C LEU A 213 8.13 -6.26 -16.34
N PHE A 214 8.48 -6.21 -15.05
CA PHE A 214 9.75 -5.63 -14.61
C PHE A 214 10.94 -6.52 -14.98
N GLU A 215 10.79 -7.84 -14.93
CA GLU A 215 11.81 -8.80 -15.40
C GLU A 215 12.11 -8.59 -16.90
N VAL A 216 11.06 -8.55 -17.73
CA VAL A 216 11.22 -8.34 -19.18
C VAL A 216 11.81 -6.96 -19.50
N ALA A 217 11.44 -5.92 -18.75
CA ALA A 217 12.05 -4.59 -18.89
C ALA A 217 13.54 -4.58 -18.51
N ALA A 218 13.93 -5.32 -17.46
CA ALA A 218 15.31 -5.43 -17.02
C ALA A 218 16.20 -6.16 -18.04
N ASP A 219 15.62 -7.09 -18.82
CA ASP A 219 16.29 -7.80 -19.91
C ASP A 219 16.44 -6.98 -21.20
N GLY A 220 15.97 -5.72 -21.21
CA GLY A 220 16.21 -4.78 -22.32
C GLY A 220 15.06 -4.66 -23.33
N ASP A 221 13.88 -5.20 -23.03
CA ASP A 221 12.71 -5.05 -23.92
C ASP A 221 12.17 -3.62 -23.91
N GLU A 222 12.20 -2.95 -25.06
CA GLU A 222 11.81 -1.54 -25.21
C GLU A 222 10.35 -1.28 -24.79
N VAL A 223 9.43 -2.19 -25.12
CA VAL A 223 8.00 -2.03 -24.80
C VAL A 223 7.78 -2.10 -23.29
N ALA A 224 8.38 -3.08 -22.63
CA ALA A 224 8.30 -3.19 -21.18
C ALA A 224 8.99 -2.00 -20.49
N GLN A 225 10.13 -1.52 -21.01
CA GLN A 225 10.81 -0.33 -20.51
C GLN A 225 9.97 0.95 -20.62
N ASP A 226 9.21 1.12 -21.69
CA ASP A 226 8.29 2.26 -21.85
C ASP A 226 7.19 2.24 -20.78
N VAL A 227 6.60 1.06 -20.50
CA VAL A 227 5.60 0.91 -19.44
C VAL A 227 6.20 1.22 -18.06
N VAL A 228 7.41 0.71 -17.78
CA VAL A 228 8.12 0.99 -16.53
C VAL A 228 8.48 2.47 -16.41
N THR A 229 8.86 3.12 -17.51
CA THR A 229 9.17 4.57 -17.52
C THR A 229 7.94 5.38 -17.15
N ARG A 230 6.78 5.04 -17.71
CA ARG A 230 5.50 5.67 -17.32
C ARG A 230 5.15 5.42 -15.86
N PHE A 231 5.42 4.23 -15.34
CA PHE A 231 5.21 3.93 -13.91
C PHE A 231 6.06 4.81 -13.00
N VAL A 232 7.34 4.96 -13.34
CA VAL A 232 8.25 5.87 -12.63
C VAL A 232 7.74 7.31 -12.70
N GLU A 233 7.19 7.73 -13.83
CA GLU A 233 6.55 9.04 -13.99
C GLU A 233 5.37 9.25 -13.05
N GLU A 234 4.40 8.36 -13.03
CA GLU A 234 3.20 8.51 -12.21
C GLU A 234 3.56 8.54 -10.71
N VAL A 235 4.43 7.64 -10.24
CA VAL A 235 4.92 7.65 -8.85
C VAL A 235 5.60 8.98 -8.50
N SER A 236 6.43 9.51 -9.41
CA SER A 236 7.12 10.77 -9.22
C SER A 236 6.17 11.97 -9.24
N VAL A 237 5.10 11.90 -10.03
CA VAL A 237 4.06 12.95 -10.10
C VAL A 237 3.30 13.05 -8.79
N PHE A 238 2.87 11.92 -8.21
CA PHE A 238 2.27 11.89 -6.87
C PHE A 238 3.15 12.62 -5.86
N ALA A 239 4.42 12.23 -5.76
CA ALA A 239 5.35 12.85 -4.83
C ALA A 239 5.54 14.34 -5.11
N ALA A 240 5.76 14.72 -6.37
CA ALA A 240 6.01 16.11 -6.77
C ALA A 240 4.82 17.04 -6.50
N VAL A 241 3.58 16.57 -6.64
CA VAL A 241 2.39 17.37 -6.31
C VAL A 241 2.28 17.55 -4.81
N ILE A 242 2.40 16.47 -4.03
CA ILE A 242 2.34 16.53 -2.55
C ILE A 242 3.40 17.48 -2.00
N LEU A 243 4.63 17.40 -2.50
CA LEU A 243 5.73 18.27 -2.09
C LEU A 243 5.39 19.76 -2.29
N ARG A 244 4.75 20.12 -3.40
CA ARG A 244 4.39 21.51 -3.70
C ARG A 244 3.21 21.98 -2.87
N GLU A 245 2.16 21.16 -2.76
CA GLU A 245 0.94 21.51 -2.01
C GLU A 245 1.20 21.69 -0.51
N LEU A 246 2.23 21.02 0.02
CA LEU A 246 2.64 21.11 1.42
C LEU A 246 3.87 22.00 1.65
N ASP A 247 4.33 22.75 0.63
CA ASP A 247 5.49 23.65 0.70
C ASP A 247 6.80 22.98 1.15
N LEU A 248 6.99 21.70 0.81
CA LEU A 248 8.12 20.86 1.22
C LEU A 248 9.31 20.89 0.25
N THR A 249 9.23 21.67 -0.84
CA THR A 249 10.24 21.63 -1.93
C THR A 249 11.60 22.14 -1.52
N GLU A 250 11.63 23.12 -0.61
CA GLU A 250 12.89 23.71 -0.16
C GLU A 250 13.47 22.95 1.01
N GLU A 251 12.69 22.20 1.79
CA GLU A 251 13.14 21.47 2.99
C GLU A 251 13.88 20.16 2.65
N ALA A 252 14.12 19.32 3.66
CA ALA A 252 14.64 17.96 3.50
C ALA A 252 13.55 16.91 3.84
N PRO A 253 12.44 16.86 3.09
CA PRO A 253 11.32 15.98 3.41
C PRO A 253 11.70 14.51 3.17
N GLU A 254 11.13 13.63 3.97
CA GLU A 254 11.18 12.19 3.71
C GLU A 254 10.09 11.81 2.68
N ILE A 255 10.47 11.03 1.68
CA ILE A 255 9.56 10.45 0.69
C ILE A 255 9.62 8.93 0.85
N VAL A 256 8.55 8.36 1.38
CA VAL A 256 8.41 6.95 1.70
C VAL A 256 7.68 6.24 0.56
N LEU A 257 8.38 5.32 -0.09
CA LEU A 257 7.82 4.44 -1.11
C LEU A 257 7.44 3.10 -0.46
N GLY A 258 6.23 2.61 -0.72
CA GLY A 258 5.77 1.35 -0.15
C GLY A 258 4.71 0.64 -1.00
N GLY A 259 4.23 -0.48 -0.50
CA GLY A 259 3.37 -1.39 -1.27
C GLY A 259 4.17 -2.41 -2.08
N GLY A 260 3.55 -3.56 -2.35
CA GLY A 260 4.24 -4.75 -2.89
C GLY A 260 5.02 -4.52 -4.18
N VAL A 261 4.54 -3.62 -5.05
CA VAL A 261 5.24 -3.27 -6.29
C VAL A 261 6.50 -2.47 -5.97
N LEU A 262 6.40 -1.34 -5.28
CA LEU A 262 7.56 -0.49 -4.98
C LEU A 262 8.61 -1.19 -4.10
N THR A 263 8.19 -2.12 -3.22
CA THR A 263 9.13 -2.93 -2.43
C THR A 263 9.74 -4.10 -3.21
N GLY A 264 9.17 -4.47 -4.36
CA GLY A 264 9.56 -5.64 -5.15
C GLY A 264 10.37 -5.32 -6.41
N ILE A 265 10.45 -4.05 -6.81
CA ILE A 265 11.19 -3.62 -8.01
C ILE A 265 12.67 -3.38 -7.73
N GLY A 266 13.49 -3.50 -8.78
CA GLY A 266 14.94 -3.35 -8.69
C GLY A 266 15.41 -1.92 -8.38
N ALA A 267 16.59 -1.82 -7.76
CA ALA A 267 17.25 -0.56 -7.41
C ALA A 267 17.36 0.46 -8.57
N PRO A 268 17.58 0.07 -9.85
CA PRO A 268 17.59 1.04 -10.95
C PRO A 268 16.28 1.81 -11.14
N VAL A 269 15.13 1.15 -10.94
CA VAL A 269 13.81 1.78 -11.09
C VAL A 269 13.57 2.76 -9.93
N ILE A 270 13.94 2.37 -8.71
CA ILE A 270 13.89 3.24 -7.53
C ILE A 270 14.80 4.47 -7.70
N ALA A 271 16.00 4.29 -8.23
CA ALA A 271 16.93 5.40 -8.48
C ALA A 271 16.40 6.42 -9.49
N GLU A 272 15.63 6.00 -10.51
CA GLU A 272 15.02 6.93 -11.45
C GLU A 272 13.82 7.67 -10.83
N ILE A 273 13.04 7.03 -9.94
CA ILE A 273 12.03 7.72 -9.12
C ILE A 273 12.71 8.77 -8.24
N GLU A 274 13.78 8.38 -7.53
CA GLU A 274 14.54 9.28 -6.66
C GLU A 274 15.06 10.49 -7.43
N LYS A 275 15.73 10.26 -8.56
CA LYS A 275 16.24 11.33 -9.43
C LYS A 275 15.14 12.30 -9.87
N ARG A 276 13.93 11.81 -10.16
CA ARG A 276 12.79 12.68 -10.54
C ARG A 276 12.26 13.48 -9.36
N CYS A 277 12.14 12.87 -8.18
CA CYS A 277 11.78 13.57 -6.94
C CYS A 277 12.80 14.66 -6.58
N LEU A 278 14.10 14.38 -6.69
CA LEU A 278 15.19 15.32 -6.38
C LEU A 278 15.26 16.53 -7.33
N LYS A 279 14.67 16.45 -8.53
CA LYS A 279 14.49 17.64 -9.39
C LYS A 279 13.48 18.64 -8.81
N VAL A 280 12.55 18.17 -7.98
CA VAL A 280 11.50 18.99 -7.37
C VAL A 280 11.90 19.43 -5.96
N ALA A 281 12.50 18.53 -5.18
CA ALA A 281 13.00 18.80 -3.83
C ALA A 281 14.44 18.28 -3.69
N PRO A 282 15.47 19.09 -3.98
CA PRO A 282 16.87 18.64 -4.05
C PRO A 282 17.46 18.08 -2.75
N ARG A 283 16.84 18.37 -1.60
CA ARG A 283 17.29 17.87 -0.29
C ARG A 283 16.38 16.76 0.26
N ALA A 284 15.38 16.32 -0.51
CA ALA A 284 14.51 15.24 -0.09
C ALA A 284 15.30 13.93 0.08
N VAL A 285 14.79 13.06 0.95
CA VAL A 285 15.37 11.74 1.17
C VAL A 285 14.33 10.71 0.77
N VAL A 286 14.59 10.00 -0.33
CA VAL A 286 13.72 8.95 -0.84
C VAL A 286 14.10 7.62 -0.22
N ARG A 287 13.12 6.90 0.33
CA ARG A 287 13.34 5.60 0.96
C ARG A 287 12.25 4.64 0.56
N VAL A 288 12.62 3.40 0.30
CA VAL A 288 11.66 2.29 0.26
C VAL A 288 11.49 1.78 1.67
N VAL A 289 10.24 1.62 2.12
CA VAL A 289 9.94 1.20 3.49
C VAL A 289 10.51 -0.20 3.78
N ASP A 290 11.14 -0.35 4.95
CA ASP A 290 11.73 -1.61 5.46
C ASP A 290 10.90 -2.26 6.58
N VAL A 291 9.88 -1.56 7.08
CA VAL A 291 8.93 -2.00 8.08
C VAL A 291 7.52 -2.17 7.49
N ASN A 292 6.72 -3.07 8.06
CA ASN A 292 5.33 -3.24 7.63
C ASN A 292 4.49 -1.99 7.99
N PRO A 293 3.56 -1.52 7.14
CA PRO A 293 2.76 -0.33 7.44
C PRO A 293 1.91 -0.43 8.72
N VAL A 294 1.53 -1.64 9.17
CA VAL A 294 0.91 -1.88 10.49
C VAL A 294 1.74 -1.32 11.66
N VAL A 295 3.06 -1.23 11.51
CA VAL A 295 3.94 -0.59 12.49
C VAL A 295 3.65 0.90 12.57
N GLY A 296 3.38 1.57 11.45
CA GLY A 296 2.93 2.96 11.42
C GLY A 296 1.58 3.16 12.09
N ALA A 297 0.63 2.25 11.89
CA ALA A 297 -0.64 2.25 12.62
C ALA A 297 -0.42 2.13 14.14
N ALA A 298 0.47 1.25 14.58
CA ALA A 298 0.83 1.10 15.99
C ALA A 298 1.56 2.31 16.57
N LEU A 299 2.44 2.94 15.79
CA LEU A 299 3.12 4.18 16.17
C LEU A 299 2.14 5.34 16.34
N PHE A 300 1.14 5.46 15.46
CA PHE A 300 0.07 6.43 15.67
C PHE A 300 -0.72 6.15 16.94
N GLY A 301 -1.00 4.88 17.26
CA GLY A 301 -1.61 4.53 18.54
C GLY A 301 -0.76 4.96 19.73
N LEU A 302 0.56 4.78 19.67
CA LEU A 302 1.49 5.25 20.70
C LEU A 302 1.54 6.78 20.78
N ASP A 303 1.47 7.48 19.63
CA ASP A 303 1.39 8.93 19.57
C ASP A 303 0.10 9.43 20.28
N THR A 304 -1.05 8.80 20.02
CA THR A 304 -2.33 9.12 20.67
C THR A 304 -2.28 8.94 22.19
N LEU A 305 -1.58 7.92 22.68
CA LEU A 305 -1.43 7.67 24.11
C LEU A 305 -0.34 8.53 24.77
N GLY A 306 0.39 9.35 24.01
CA GLY A 306 1.51 10.14 24.53
C GLY A 306 2.70 9.30 24.99
N ALA A 307 2.88 8.11 24.42
CA ALA A 307 3.93 7.19 24.79
C ALA A 307 5.33 7.75 24.46
N PRO A 308 6.36 7.44 25.29
CA PRO A 308 7.70 7.98 25.10
C PRO A 308 8.37 7.44 23.82
N GLU A 309 9.32 8.20 23.26
CA GLU A 309 10.10 7.79 22.07
C GLU A 309 10.83 6.45 22.25
N ALA A 310 11.16 6.07 23.49
CA ALA A 310 11.74 4.76 23.79
C ALA A 310 10.78 3.60 23.42
N ALA A 311 9.48 3.75 23.65
CA ALA A 311 8.47 2.76 23.29
C ALA A 311 8.34 2.62 21.76
N LYS A 312 8.31 3.76 21.06
CA LYS A 312 8.26 3.81 19.59
C LYS A 312 9.49 3.18 18.95
N THR A 313 10.67 3.45 19.53
CA THR A 313 11.94 2.85 19.10
C THR A 313 11.95 1.34 19.32
N ALA A 314 11.49 0.87 20.49
CA ALA A 314 11.39 -0.55 20.80
C ALA A 314 10.46 -1.29 19.83
N LEU A 315 9.29 -0.69 19.53
CA LEU A 315 8.34 -1.23 18.54
C LEU A 315 8.98 -1.35 17.15
N LYS A 316 9.64 -0.29 16.65
CA LYS A 316 10.33 -0.33 15.35
C LYS A 316 11.42 -1.40 15.33
N ALA A 317 12.27 -1.48 16.34
CA ALA A 317 13.35 -2.46 16.43
C ALA A 317 12.83 -3.92 16.44
N ALA A 318 11.69 -4.18 17.09
CA ALA A 318 11.09 -5.50 17.16
C ALA A 318 10.40 -5.94 15.85
N THR A 319 10.18 -5.02 14.90
CA THR A 319 9.37 -5.25 13.69
C THR A 319 10.10 -4.97 12.38
N GLN A 320 11.38 -4.60 12.43
CA GLN A 320 12.25 -4.53 11.26
C GLN A 320 12.34 -5.89 10.58
N ARG A 321 12.18 -5.89 9.25
CA ARG A 321 12.41 -7.09 8.43
C ARG A 321 13.92 -7.38 8.44
N VAL A 322 14.30 -8.60 8.84
CA VAL A 322 15.65 -9.14 8.62
C VAL A 322 15.82 -9.50 7.15
#